data_AF-W1WHX7-F1
#
_entry.id   AF-W1WHX7-F1
#
_cell.length_a   1.000
_cell.length_b   1.000
_cell.length_c   1.000
_cell.angle_alpha   90.00
_cell.angle_beta   90.00
_cell.angle_gamma   90.00
#
_symmetry.space_group_name_H-M   'P 1'
#
loop_
_entity.id
_entity.type
_entity.pdbx_description
1 polymer ?
#
loop_
_entity_poly.entity_id
_entity_poly.type
_entity_poly.pdbx_seq_one_letter_code
_entity_poly.pdbx_strand_id
1 'polypeptide(L)' 'MKLWTIQNEGAYEKFKDTGILRTDDRFICKDMLFHYNWMAGQMKKLIGLPISEKIKYPIWAWYQWSGIKWK' A
#
# COMPACT_ATOMS: atom_id res chain seq x y z
N MET A 1 6.49 5.32 14.38
CA MET A 1 5.54 6.08 13.53
C MET A 1 4.23 5.31 13.47
N LYS A 2 3.07 5.92 13.77
CA LYS A 2 1.75 5.29 13.57
C LYS A 2 1.25 5.69 12.18
N LEU A 3 0.83 4.71 11.37
CA LEU A 3 0.28 4.91 10.04
C LEU A 3 -1.15 4.35 10.01
N TRP A 4 -2.03 5.04 9.30
CA TRP A 4 -3.42 4.64 9.09
C TRP A 4 -3.59 4.18 7.65
N THR A 5 -4.34 3.12 7.41
CA THR A 5 -4.71 2.71 6.05
C THR A 5 -6.18 2.33 6.06
N ILE A 6 -6.87 2.57 4.95
CA ILE A 6 -8.26 2.16 4.77
C ILE A 6 -8.20 0.85 3.99
N GLN A 7 -8.54 -0.24 4.65
CA GLN A 7 -8.55 -1.58 4.06
C GLN A 7 -9.84 -2.28 4.43
N ASN A 8 -10.25 -3.26 3.62
CA ASN A 8 -11.38 -4.09 3.98
C ASN A 8 -11.04 -5.04 5.14
N GLU A 9 -12.07 -5.56 5.79
CA GLU A 9 -11.94 -6.47 6.93
C GLU A 9 -11.10 -7.72 6.60
N GLY A 10 -11.29 -8.30 5.41
CA GLY A 10 -10.52 -9.49 4.99
C GLY A 10 -9.01 -9.24 4.92
N ALA A 11 -8.59 -8.05 4.50
CA ALA A 11 -7.18 -7.65 4.52
C ALA A 11 -6.65 -7.50 5.95
N TYR A 12 -7.47 -7.02 6.89
CA TYR A 12 -7.10 -6.91 8.30
C TYR A 12 -6.97 -8.29 8.97
N GLU A 13 -7.89 -9.22 8.70
CA GLU A 13 -7.81 -10.59 9.21
C GLU A 13 -6.54 -11.30 8.74
N LYS A 14 -6.22 -11.20 7.45
CA LYS A 14 -4.97 -11.74 6.89
C LYS A 14 -3.73 -11.07 7.48
N PHE A 15 -3.80 -9.77 7.77
CA PHE A 15 -2.72 -9.04 8.42
C PHE A 15 -2.47 -9.54 9.84
N LYS A 16 -3.52 -9.78 10.64
CA LYS A 16 -3.36 -10.33 11.99
C LYS A 16 -2.65 -11.69 11.99
N ASP A 17 -2.94 -12.54 11.01
CA ASP A 17 -2.32 -13.86 10.87
C ASP A 17 -0.86 -13.78 10.39
N THR A 18 -0.60 -12.98 9.36
CA THR A 18 0.71 -12.97 8.67
C THR A 18 1.68 -11.91 9.17
N GLY A 19 1.20 -10.92 9.94
CA GLY A 19 1.96 -9.72 10.32
C GLY A 19 2.34 -8.81 9.15
N ILE A 20 1.85 -9.08 7.93
CA ILE A 20 2.28 -8.41 6.70
C ILE A 20 1.05 -7.97 5.90
N LEU A 21 0.95 -6.68 5.62
CA LEU A 21 -0.06 -6.14 4.71
C LEU A 21 0.58 -5.97 3.32
N ARG A 22 -0.04 -6.54 2.29
CA ARG A 22 0.41 -6.44 0.89
C ARG A 22 -0.76 -6.09 -0.03
N THR A 23 -0.44 -5.35 -1.08
CA THR A 23 -1.33 -5.18 -2.22
C THR A 23 -1.55 -6.53 -2.92
N ASP A 24 -2.75 -6.72 -3.44
CA ASP A 24 -3.14 -7.90 -4.21
C ASP A 24 -3.70 -7.44 -5.55
N ASP A 25 -2.98 -7.78 -6.61
CA ASP A 25 -3.26 -7.37 -7.99
C ASP A 25 -4.69 -7.69 -8.43
N ARG A 26 -5.33 -8.69 -7.80
CA ARG A 26 -6.71 -9.09 -8.11
C ARG A 26 -7.75 -8.01 -7.80
N PHE A 27 -7.45 -7.06 -6.92
CA PHE A 27 -8.34 -5.96 -6.58
C PHE A 27 -8.06 -4.69 -7.38
N ILE A 28 -7.08 -4.71 -8.28
CA ILE A 28 -6.77 -3.55 -9.12
C ILE A 28 -7.86 -3.40 -10.19
N CYS A 29 -8.42 -2.20 -10.29
CA CYS A 29 -9.23 -1.82 -11.44
C CYS A 29 -8.37 -1.89 -12.70
N LYS A 30 -8.70 -2.79 -13.64
CA LYS A 30 -7.89 -3.07 -14.84
C LYS A 30 -7.65 -1.83 -15.68
N ASP A 31 -8.64 -0.95 -15.81
CA ASP A 31 -8.52 0.30 -16.56
C ASP A 31 -7.53 1.29 -15.93
N MET A 32 -7.22 1.10 -14.65
CA MET A 32 -6.27 1.93 -13.90
C MET A 32 -4.87 1.31 -13.82
N LEU A 33 -4.65 0.13 -14.40
CA LEU A 33 -3.39 -0.61 -14.27
C LEU A 33 -2.17 0.22 -14.72
N PHE A 34 -2.31 0.99 -15.79
CA PHE A 34 -1.27 1.92 -16.25
C PHE A 34 -0.85 2.91 -15.16
N HIS A 35 -1.82 3.50 -14.46
CA HIS A 35 -1.59 4.47 -13.40
C HIS A 35 -0.88 3.82 -12.21
N TYR A 36 -1.29 2.61 -11.81
CA TYR A 36 -0.62 1.84 -10.76
C TYR A 36 0.85 1.53 -11.12
N ASN A 37 1.09 1.09 -12.37
CA ASN A 37 2.45 0.84 -12.86
C ASN A 37 3.29 2.12 -12.90
N TRP A 38 2.71 3.24 -13.35
CA TRP A 38 3.38 4.53 -13.36
C TRP A 38 3.79 4.97 -11.96
N MET A 39 2.89 4.87 -10.98
CA MET A 39 3.17 5.23 -9.58
C MET A 39 4.27 4.34 -8.98
N ALA A 40 4.21 3.03 -9.19
CA ALA A 40 5.26 2.11 -8.77
C ALA A 40 6.62 2.47 -9.42
N GLY A 41 6.62 2.88 -10.68
CA GLY A 41 7.79 3.39 -11.38
C GLY A 41 8.36 4.65 -10.77
N GLN A 42 7.51 5.62 -10.39
CA GLN A 42 7.96 6.84 -9.70
C GLN A 42 8.59 6.52 -8.34
N MET A 43 7.98 5.61 -7.57
CA MET A 43 8.54 5.21 -6.27
C MET A 43 9.90 4.55 -6.39
N LYS A 44 10.09 3.68 -7.40
CA LYS A 44 11.40 3.07 -7.66
C LYS A 44 12.49 4.10 -7.95
N LYS A 45 12.14 5.19 -8.65
CA LYS A 45 13.08 6.29 -8.96
C LYS A 45 13.41 7.14 -7.75
N LEU A 46 12.43 7.43 -6.89
CA LEU A 46 12.57 8.36 -5.77
C LEU A 46 13.08 7.70 -4.48
N ILE A 47 12.66 6.47 -4.21
CA ILE A 47 12.94 5.74 -2.96
C ILE A 47 13.95 4.62 -3.20
N GLY A 48 13.89 3.98 -4.38
CA GLY A 48 14.73 2.84 -4.74
C GLY A 48 13.92 1.57 -4.97
N LEU A 49 14.63 0.48 -5.29
CA LEU A 49 14.00 -0.81 -5.57
C LEU A 49 13.37 -1.41 -4.30
N PRO A 50 12.23 -2.12 -4.42
CA PRO A 50 11.65 -2.81 -3.28
C PRO A 50 12.57 -3.93 -2.79
N ILE A 51 12.52 -4.22 -1.49
CA ILE A 51 13.30 -5.30 -0.85
C ILE A 51 12.98 -6.71 -1.37
N SER A 52 11.90 -6.87 -2.14
CA SER A 52 11.50 -8.14 -2.73
C SER A 52 10.72 -7.90 -4.02
N GLU A 53 10.97 -8.73 -5.03
CA GLU A 53 10.24 -8.74 -6.30
C GLU A 53 8.75 -9.06 -6.16
N LYS A 54 8.36 -9.67 -5.03
CA LYS A 54 6.95 -9.92 -4.69
C LYS A 54 6.17 -8.63 -4.40
N ILE A 55 6.85 -7.50 -4.21
CA ILE A 55 6.24 -6.18 -3.95
C ILE A 55 6.15 -5.43 -5.27
N LYS A 56 4.95 -5.41 -5.85
CA LYS A 56 4.69 -4.75 -7.15
C LYS A 56 4.16 -3.34 -7.00
N TYR A 57 3.19 -3.15 -6.12
CA TYR A 57 2.44 -1.90 -5.99
C TYR A 57 2.51 -1.35 -4.57
N PRO A 58 2.50 -0.01 -4.42
CA PRO A 58 2.52 0.60 -3.11
C PRO A 58 1.20 0.43 -2.36
N ILE A 59 1.30 0.42 -1.03
CA ILE A 59 0.15 0.61 -0.15
C ILE A 59 0.04 2.09 0.18
N TRP A 60 -1.18 2.61 0.07
CA TRP A 60 -1.50 3.94 0.56
C TRP A 60 -1.71 3.90 2.06
N ALA A 61 -0.90 4.69 2.75
CA ALA A 61 -1.02 4.92 4.17
C ALA A 61 -1.04 6.43 4.43
N TRP A 62 -1.91 6.82 5.33
CA TRP A 62 -2.05 8.17 5.82
C TRP A 62 -1.23 8.29 7.09
N TYR A 63 -0.38 9.31 7.17
CA TYR A 63 0.26 9.65 8.44
C TYR A 63 -0.79 10.05 9.50
N GLN A 64 -1.88 10.70 9.07
CA GLN A 64 -3.01 11.09 9.90
C GLN A 64 -4.31 10.90 9.14
N TRP A 65 -5.29 10.24 9.77
CA TRP A 65 -6.62 10.01 9.19
C TRP A 65 -7.52 11.25 9.24
N SER A 66 -7.46 12.03 10.33
CA SER A 66 -8.36 13.17 10.56
C SER A 66 -7.69 14.55 10.49
N GLY A 67 -6.42 14.62 10.08
CA GLY A 67 -5.63 15.86 10.13
C GLY A 67 -5.35 16.39 11.54
N ILE A 68 -5.84 15.71 12.59
CA ILE A 68 -5.58 16.06 13.99
C ILE A 68 -4.27 15.40 14.41
N LYS A 69 -3.29 16.21 14.79
CA LYS A 69 -2.01 15.74 15.32
C LYS A 69 -2.18 15.36 16.78
N TRP A 70 -2.47 14.09 17.04
CA TRP A 70 -2.43 13.53 18.39
C TRP A 70 -0.97 13.50 18.87
N LYS A 71 -0.62 14.39 19.81
CA LYS A 71 0.69 14.48 20.44
C LYS A 71 0.96 13.29 21.35
#